data_AF-A0A4R3LAE7-F1
#
_entry.id   AF-A0A4R3LAE7-F1
#
_cell.length_a   1.000
_cell.length_b   1.000
_cell.length_c   1.000
_cell.angle_alpha   90.00
_cell.angle_beta   90.00
_cell.angle_gamma   90.00
#
_symmetry.space_group_name_H-M   'P 1'
#
loop_
_entity.id
_entity.type
_entity.pdbx_description
1 polymer ?
#
loop_
_entity_poly.entity_id
_entity_poly.type
_entity_poly.pdbx_seq_one_letter_code
_entity_poly.pdbx_strand_id
1 'polypeptide(L)'
;MNRYLLNSPVLTDYGHWHYQGPLTVEQARAFAAAGPWRSAIGHAATAQFLSQCLGQPVPCARIAVHMQPGDEALVLRLEQRLPEGQVLDAQALARLPHSFGLLRRIA
;
A
#
# COMPACT_ATOMS: atom_id res chain seq x y z
N MET A 1 -12.26 12.24 -4.70
CA MET A 1 -11.97 10.89 -4.20
C MET A 1 -10.64 10.45 -4.77
N ASN A 2 -9.64 10.30 -3.91
CA ASN A 2 -8.28 9.93 -4.28
C ASN A 2 -8.00 8.48 -3.91
N ARG A 3 -7.04 7.88 -4.61
CA ARG A 3 -6.61 6.50 -4.41
C ARG A 3 -5.10 6.48 -4.19
N TYR A 4 -4.64 5.73 -3.19
CA TYR A 4 -3.22 5.71 -2.80
C TYR A 4 -2.66 4.29 -2.75
N LEU A 5 -1.34 4.18 -2.89
CA LEU A 5 -0.58 2.98 -2.48
C LEU A 5 0.22 3.31 -1.22
N LEU A 6 0.03 2.51 -0.17
CA LEU A 6 0.72 2.67 1.11
C LEU A 6 1.51 1.40 1.46
N ASN A 7 2.61 1.58 2.19
CA ASN A 7 3.47 0.49 2.68
C ASN A 7 3.11 0.02 4.11
N SER A 8 2.08 0.61 4.72
CA SER A 8 1.52 0.22 6.02
C SER A 8 0.12 0.84 6.20
N PRO A 9 -0.75 0.26 7.05
CA PRO A 9 -2.11 0.75 7.27
C PRO A 9 -2.12 1.94 8.23
N VAL A 10 -1.55 3.07 7.80
CA VAL A 10 -1.52 4.31 8.59
C VAL A 10 -2.83 5.05 8.44
N LEU A 11 -3.47 5.37 9.58
CA LEU A 11 -4.58 6.31 9.63
C LEU A 11 -3.99 7.73 9.62
N THR A 12 -4.23 8.48 8.56
CA THR A 12 -3.60 9.80 8.35
C THR A 12 -4.30 10.94 9.09
N ASP A 13 -5.42 10.65 9.75
CA ASP A 13 -6.21 11.58 10.55
C ASP A 13 -7.20 10.83 11.48
N TYR A 14 -7.77 11.51 12.48
CA TYR A 14 -8.78 10.99 13.40
C TYR A 14 -10.14 10.87 12.74
N GLY A 15 -10.91 9.83 13.06
CA GLY A 15 -12.28 9.64 12.57
C GLY A 15 -12.59 8.18 12.25
N HIS A 16 -13.54 7.96 11.34
CA HIS A 16 -14.03 6.63 11.01
C HIS A 16 -13.33 6.06 9.78
N TRP A 17 -12.77 4.87 9.96
CA TRP A 17 -12.01 4.18 8.94
C TRP A 17 -12.54 2.77 8.76
N HIS A 18 -12.48 2.29 7.53
CA HIS A 18 -12.77 0.92 7.20
C HIS A 18 -11.54 0.28 6.58
N TYR A 19 -11.01 -0.76 7.22
CA TYR A 19 -9.87 -1.52 6.71
C TYR A 19 -10.27 -2.98 6.48
N GLN A 20 -10.18 -3.44 5.24
CA GLN A 20 -10.59 -4.78 4.83
C GLN A 20 -9.43 -5.55 4.22
N GLY A 21 -9.37 -6.86 4.48
CA GLY A 21 -8.38 -7.76 3.91
C GLY A 21 -8.39 -9.13 4.60
N PRO A 22 -7.46 -10.03 4.24
CA PRO A 22 -6.46 -9.85 3.17
C PRO A 22 -7.13 -9.87 1.78
N LEU A 23 -6.64 -9.01 0.88
CA LEU A 23 -7.00 -9.07 -0.54
C LEU A 23 -6.07 -10.04 -1.27
N THR A 24 -6.58 -10.67 -2.32
CA THR A 24 -5.75 -11.42 -3.27
C THR A 24 -4.94 -10.46 -4.16
N VAL A 25 -3.90 -10.98 -4.82
CA VAL A 25 -3.12 -10.20 -5.79
C VAL A 25 -3.99 -9.73 -6.96
N GLU A 26 -4.97 -10.53 -7.36
CA GLU A 26 -5.93 -10.18 -8.42
C GLU A 26 -6.83 -9.02 -7.99
N GLN A 27 -7.29 -8.99 -6.74
CA GLN A 27 -8.05 -7.86 -6.19
C GLN A 27 -7.19 -6.59 -6.09
N ALA A 28 -5.91 -6.73 -5.71
CA ALA A 28 -4.96 -5.63 -5.70
C ALA A 28 -4.69 -5.08 -7.12
N ARG A 29 -4.56 -5.95 -8.12
CA ARG A 29 -4.46 -5.58 -9.54
C ARG A 29 -5.73 -4.89 -10.03
N ALA A 30 -6.90 -5.41 -9.69
CA ALA A 30 -8.18 -4.81 -10.04
C ALA A 30 -8.31 -3.41 -9.44
N PHE A 31 -7.87 -3.20 -8.18
CA PHE A 31 -7.75 -1.87 -7.61
C PHE A 31 -6.85 -1.00 -8.49
N ALA A 32 -5.62 -1.41 -8.75
CA ALA A 32 -4.67 -0.58 -9.50
C ALA A 32 -5.12 -0.30 -10.96
N ALA A 33 -5.94 -1.16 -11.56
CA ALA A 33 -6.51 -0.99 -12.90
C ALA A 33 -7.80 -0.13 -12.94
N ALA A 34 -8.54 -0.03 -11.83
CA ALA A 34 -9.84 0.64 -11.79
C ALA A 34 -9.79 2.18 -11.95
N GLY A 35 -8.61 2.79 -11.92
CA GLY A 35 -8.47 4.24 -12.06
C GLY A 35 -7.16 4.77 -11.50
N PRO A 36 -6.92 6.09 -11.63
CA PRO A 36 -5.66 6.70 -11.21
C PRO A 36 -5.44 6.55 -9.71
N TRP A 37 -4.18 6.35 -9.34
CA TRP A 37 -3.73 6.27 -7.95
C TRP A 37 -2.40 6.99 -7.80
N ARG A 38 -2.05 7.35 -6.55
CA ARG A 38 -0.78 8.00 -6.20
C ARG A 38 0.03 7.08 -5.31
N SER A 39 1.30 6.85 -5.67
CA SER A 39 2.21 6.13 -4.78
C SER A 39 2.61 7.01 -3.60
N ALA A 40 2.54 6.46 -2.40
CA ALA A 40 3.23 7.00 -1.21
C ALA A 40 4.22 5.96 -0.65
N ILE A 41 4.74 5.10 -1.53
CA ILE A 41 5.71 4.08 -1.18
C ILE A 41 7.10 4.71 -1.02
N GLY A 42 7.61 4.76 0.20
CA GLY A 42 8.88 5.42 0.53
C GLY A 42 10.15 4.57 0.34
N HIS A 43 10.04 3.30 -0.09
CA HIS A 43 11.18 2.39 -0.26
C HIS A 43 11.22 1.81 -1.68
N ALA A 44 12.38 1.90 -2.33
CA ALA A 44 12.55 1.48 -3.72
C ALA A 44 12.25 -0.01 -3.95
N ALA A 45 12.72 -0.88 -3.06
CA ALA A 45 12.44 -2.31 -3.14
C ALA A 45 10.94 -2.64 -3.03
N THR A 46 10.22 -1.94 -2.15
CA THR A 46 8.76 -2.08 -2.01
C THR A 46 8.04 -1.60 -3.27
N ALA A 47 8.47 -0.49 -3.87
CA ALA A 47 7.92 0.01 -5.11
C ALA A 47 8.16 -0.97 -6.28
N GLN A 48 9.37 -1.55 -6.36
CA GLN A 48 9.69 -2.58 -7.35
C GLN A 48 8.83 -3.83 -7.16
N PHE A 49 8.72 -4.33 -5.92
CA PHE A 49 7.89 -5.49 -5.59
C PHE A 49 6.41 -5.24 -5.95
N LEU A 50 5.86 -4.09 -5.56
CA LEU A 50 4.50 -3.72 -5.93
C LEU A 50 4.32 -3.59 -7.45
N SER A 51 5.32 -3.09 -8.17
CA SER A 51 5.26 -3.03 -9.63
C SER A 51 5.09 -4.43 -10.25
N GLN A 52 5.79 -5.43 -9.71
CA GLN A 52 5.69 -6.83 -10.12
C GLN A 52 4.32 -7.43 -9.75
N CYS A 53 3.85 -7.20 -8.53
CA CYS A 53 2.54 -7.69 -8.08
C CYS A 53 1.39 -7.09 -8.89
N LEU A 54 1.40 -5.76 -9.09
CA LEU A 54 0.32 -5.02 -9.73
C LEU A 54 0.38 -5.06 -11.26
N GLY A 55 1.50 -5.48 -11.85
CA GLY A 55 1.69 -5.53 -13.29
C GLY A 55 1.79 -4.14 -13.96
N GLN A 56 2.05 -3.09 -13.20
CA GLN A 56 2.22 -1.72 -13.69
C GLN A 56 3.27 -0.96 -12.86
N PRO A 57 3.98 0.03 -13.43
CA PRO A 57 5.04 0.74 -12.71
C PRO A 57 4.53 1.49 -11.47
N VAL A 58 5.13 1.20 -10.32
CA VAL A 58 4.90 1.92 -9.05
C VAL A 58 6.12 2.78 -8.76
N PRO A 59 6.00 4.13 -8.78
CA PRO A 59 7.11 5.00 -8.45
C PRO A 59 7.40 4.93 -6.94
N CYS A 60 8.68 4.98 -6.58
CA CYS A 60 9.09 5.21 -5.19
C CYS A 60 8.90 6.70 -4.87
N ALA A 61 7.95 7.02 -4.01
CA ALA A 61 7.57 8.38 -3.65
C ALA A 61 7.33 8.45 -2.14
N ARG A 62 8.29 9.03 -1.40
CA ARG A 62 8.17 9.25 0.04
C ARG A 62 7.45 10.58 0.29
N ILE A 63 6.13 10.55 0.18
CA ILE A 63 5.26 11.72 0.41
C ILE A 63 4.37 11.49 1.63
N ALA A 64 4.03 12.58 2.33
CA ALA A 64 2.97 12.55 3.31
C ALA A 64 1.60 12.47 2.59
N VAL A 65 0.73 11.59 3.05
CA VAL A 65 -0.65 11.47 2.57
C VAL A 65 -1.58 11.92 3.69
N HIS A 66 -2.59 12.71 3.33
CA HIS A 66 -3.72 13.07 4.18
C HIS A 66 -5.00 12.66 3.47
N MET A 67 -5.50 11.46 3.78
CA MET A 67 -6.72 10.93 3.19
C MET A 67 -7.94 11.70 3.72
N GLN A 68 -8.76 12.20 2.79
CA GLN A 68 -10.04 12.85 3.11
C GLN A 68 -11.18 11.82 3.11
N PRO A 69 -12.33 12.10 3.74
CA PRO A 69 -13.54 11.29 3.59
C PRO A 69 -13.83 10.93 2.12
N GLY A 70 -14.00 9.63 1.88
CA GLY A 70 -14.13 9.02 0.56
C GLY A 70 -12.83 8.47 -0.03
N ASP A 71 -11.66 8.93 0.40
CA ASP A 71 -10.37 8.45 -0.14
C ASP A 71 -10.12 6.97 0.22
N GLU A 72 -9.42 6.29 -0.68
CA GLU A 72 -9.08 4.87 -0.54
C GLU A 72 -7.57 4.65 -0.68
N ALA A 73 -7.05 3.59 -0.07
CA ALA A 73 -5.68 3.17 -0.23
C ALA A 73 -5.57 1.64 -0.31
N LEU A 74 -4.81 1.17 -1.30
CA LEU A 74 -4.30 -0.20 -1.30
C LEU A 74 -3.02 -0.23 -0.46
N VAL A 75 -3.04 -1.03 0.59
CA VAL A 75 -1.98 -1.14 1.58
C VAL A 75 -1.25 -2.46 1.37
N LEU A 76 0.08 -2.41 1.21
CA LEU A 76 0.93 -3.57 1.44
C LEU A 76 1.27 -3.64 2.93
N ARG A 77 0.86 -4.71 3.60
CA ARG A 77 1.16 -4.94 5.01
C ARG A 77 2.15 -6.09 5.14
N LEU A 78 3.27 -5.83 5.79
CA LEU A 78 4.14 -6.91 6.30
C LEU A 78 3.55 -7.45 7.60
N GLU A 79 3.51 -8.76 7.74
CA GLU A 79 2.89 -9.44 8.90
C GLU A 79 3.87 -9.65 10.07
N GLN A 80 5.08 -9.13 9.93
CA GLN A 80 6.10 -9.13 10.95
C GLN A 80 6.73 -7.74 11.10
N ARG A 81 7.22 -7.44 12.30
CA ARG A 81 7.99 -6.22 12.56
C ARG A 81 9.45 -6.46 12.17
N LEU A 82 9.96 -5.61 11.29
CA LEU A 82 11.37 -5.63 10.91
C LEU A 82 12.22 -4.93 11.99
N PRO A 83 13.47 -5.35 12.20
CA PRO A 83 14.47 -4.57 12.93
C PRO A 83 14.59 -3.14 12.39
N GLU A 84 14.88 -2.21 13.29
CA GLU A 84 15.11 -0.82 12.92
C GLU A 84 16.31 -0.70 11.95
N GLY A 85 16.17 0.14 10.93
CA GLY A 85 17.20 0.35 9.92
C GLY A 85 17.38 -0.79 8.91
N GLN A 86 16.59 -1.87 8.98
CA GLN A 86 16.69 -2.95 7.99
C GLN A 86 16.18 -2.48 6.62
N VAL A 87 17.09 -2.45 5.65
CA VAL A 87 16.76 -2.25 4.24
C VAL A 87 16.61 -3.63 3.59
N LEU A 88 15.47 -3.88 2.96
CA LEU A 88 15.20 -5.10 2.21
C LEU A 88 15.32 -4.83 0.71
N ASP A 89 15.83 -5.78 -0.04
CA ASP A 89 15.63 -5.83 -1.48
C ASP A 89 14.26 -6.46 -1.84
N ALA A 90 13.87 -6.40 -3.11
CA ALA A 90 12.57 -6.91 -3.55
C ALA A 90 12.43 -8.43 -3.40
N GLN A 91 13.53 -9.20 -3.52
CA GLN A 91 13.50 -10.65 -3.39
C GLN A 91 13.32 -11.07 -1.93
N ALA A 92 14.00 -10.39 -1.00
CA ALA A 92 13.85 -10.56 0.43
C ALA A 92 12.43 -10.21 0.86
N LEU A 93 11.89 -9.08 0.38
CA LEU A 93 10.51 -8.66 0.68
C LEU A 93 9.48 -9.70 0.22
N ALA A 94 9.64 -10.26 -0.98
CA ALA A 94 8.74 -11.26 -1.53
C ALA A 94 8.67 -12.57 -0.71
N ARG A 95 9.72 -12.89 0.04
CA ARG A 95 9.77 -14.06 0.92
C ARG A 95 9.14 -13.82 2.29
N LEU A 96 8.89 -12.56 2.65
CA LEU A 96 8.26 -12.25 3.92
C LEU A 96 6.75 -12.50 3.84
N PRO A 97 6.13 -12.99 4.92
CA PRO A 97 4.68 -12.99 5.04
C PRO A 97 4.14 -11.56 4.89
N HIS A 98 3.30 -11.36 3.89
CA HIS A 98 2.69 -10.09 3.56
C HIS A 98 1.28 -10.29 3.03
N SER A 99 0.46 -9.26 3.20
CA SER A 99 -0.91 -9.22 2.72
C SER A 99 -1.25 -7.84 2.14
N PHE A 100 -2.26 -7.82 1.29
CA PHE A 100 -2.88 -6.59 0.80
C PHE A 100 -4.12 -6.25 1.62
N GLY A 101 -4.36 -4.97 1.87
CA GLY A 101 -5.60 -4.48 2.47
C GLY A 101 -6.14 -3.25 1.75
N LEU A 102 -7.45 -3.06 1.80
CA LEU A 102 -8.13 -1.85 1.33
C LEU A 102 -8.50 -0.99 2.53
N LEU A 103 -7.87 0.17 2.64
CA LEU A 103 -8.18 1.19 3.64
C LEU A 103 -9.06 2.26 3.01
N ARG A 104 -10.15 2.63 3.69
CA ARG A 104 -11.06 3.70 3.28
C ARG A 104 -11.27 4.66 4.43
N ARG A 105 -11.22 5.96 4.12
CA ARG A 105 -11.67 7.00 5.05
C ARG A 105 -13.16 7.24 4.86
N ILE A 106 -13.96 7.05 5.92
CA ILE A 106 -15.42 7.13 5.85
C ILE A 106 -15.94 8.51 6.24
N ALA A 107 -15.55 8.99 7.42
CA ALA A 107 -15.95 10.29 7.97
C ALA A 107 -14.82 10.81 8.86
#